data_AF-A0A085A7H0-F1
#
_entry.id   AF-A0A085A7H0-F1
#
_cell.length_a   1.000
_cell.length_b   1.000
_cell.length_c   1.000
_cell.angle_alpha   90.00
_cell.angle_beta   90.00
_cell.angle_gamma   90.00
#
_symmetry.space_group_name_H-M   'P 1'
#
loop_
_entity.id
_entity.type
_entity.pdbx_description
1 polymer ?
#
loop_
_entity_poly.entity_id
_entity_poly.type
_entity_poly.pdbx_seq_one_letter_code
_entity_poly.pdbx_strand_id
1 'polypeptide(L)'
;MNRENGISSLALVLLTLILGTLLLKGLSRQHQTMLSQVTLEQAALRDSARAQSALQWGRMQTWEAALKTQCQPAPAFAATVCLRFEDDNTGLLIARSGDFSYWQSVVLDKGVLRFSVHGWSDFCPRKESALCQIP
;
A
#
# COMPACT_ATOMS: atom_id res chain seq x y z
N MET A 1 15.99 -28.29 -67.19
CA MET A 1 16.78 -27.22 -66.54
C MET A 1 15.80 -26.30 -65.84
N ASN A 2 15.38 -26.65 -64.62
CA ASN A 2 14.32 -25.93 -63.90
C ASN A 2 14.93 -24.79 -63.11
N ARG A 3 14.51 -23.55 -63.40
CA ARG A 3 15.05 -22.34 -62.80
C ARG A 3 14.17 -21.94 -61.61
N GLU A 4 14.54 -22.42 -60.43
CA GLU A 4 13.84 -22.18 -59.16
C GLU A 4 14.18 -20.80 -58.57
N ASN A 5 13.79 -19.71 -59.25
CA ASN A 5 14.10 -18.35 -58.78
C ASN A 5 13.01 -17.75 -57.85
N GLY A 6 11.87 -18.43 -57.67
CA GLY A 6 10.73 -17.95 -56.85
C GLY A 6 10.67 -18.50 -55.42
N ILE A 7 11.31 -19.63 -55.15
CA ILE A 7 11.27 -20.29 -53.83
C ILE A 7 12.11 -19.50 -52.81
N SER A 8 13.23 -18.91 -53.25
CA SER A 8 14.13 -18.16 -52.38
C SER A 8 13.55 -16.82 -51.90
N SER A 9 12.71 -16.14 -52.70
CA SER A 9 12.08 -14.88 -52.30
C SER A 9 10.89 -15.10 -51.38
N LEU A 10 10.08 -16.13 -51.63
CA LEU A 10 8.99 -16.54 -50.74
C LEU A 10 9.51 -16.98 -49.37
N ALA A 11 10.60 -17.76 -49.33
CA ALA A 11 11.22 -18.18 -48.07
C ALA A 11 11.67 -16.97 -47.24
N LEU A 12 12.25 -15.94 -47.88
CA LEU A 12 12.70 -14.73 -47.20
C LEU A 12 11.52 -13.92 -46.62
N VAL A 13 10.42 -13.77 -47.37
CA VAL A 13 9.21 -13.08 -46.89
C VAL A 13 8.56 -13.84 -45.73
N LEU A 14 8.52 -15.17 -45.80
CA LEU A 14 8.00 -15.98 -44.69
C LEU A 14 8.88 -15.85 -43.43
N LEU A 15 10.21 -15.85 -43.60
CA LEU A 15 11.12 -15.63 -42.48
C LEU A 15 10.95 -14.24 -41.85
N THR A 16 10.79 -13.18 -42.65
CA THR A 16 10.56 -11.83 -42.11
C THR A 16 9.21 -11.72 -41.41
N LEU A 17 8.15 -12.34 -41.93
CA LEU A 17 6.84 -12.43 -41.26
C LEU A 17 6.95 -13.18 -39.93
N ILE A 18 7.65 -14.32 -39.88
CA ILE A 18 7.84 -15.10 -38.65
C ILE A 18 8.62 -14.29 -37.61
N LEU A 19 9.73 -13.66 -37.99
CA LEU A 19 10.50 -12.78 -37.11
C LEU A 19 9.66 -11.61 -36.58
N GLY A 20 8.89 -10.96 -37.45
CA GLY A 20 7.97 -9.89 -37.07
C GLY A 20 6.93 -10.34 -36.05
N THR A 21 6.32 -11.51 -36.26
CA THR A 21 5.34 -12.06 -35.30
C THR A 21 5.96 -12.47 -33.97
N LEU A 22 7.19 -12.99 -33.97
CA LEU A 22 7.91 -13.34 -32.74
C LEU A 22 8.26 -12.10 -31.92
N LEU A 23 8.75 -11.02 -32.57
CA LEU A 23 9.04 -9.75 -31.90
C LEU A 23 7.78 -9.12 -31.31
N LEU A 24 6.69 -9.07 -32.07
CA LEU A 24 5.42 -8.50 -31.60
C LEU A 24 4.85 -9.29 -30.41
N LYS A 25 4.90 -10.64 -30.48
CA LYS A 25 4.46 -11.52 -29.39
C LYS A 25 5.35 -11.38 -28.15
N GLY A 26 6.66 -11.28 -28.33
CA GLY A 26 7.61 -11.06 -27.23
C GLY A 26 7.35 -9.74 -26.51
N LEU A 27 7.18 -8.66 -27.26
CA LEU A 27 6.90 -7.33 -26.72
C LEU A 27 5.53 -7.30 -26.02
N SER A 28 4.47 -7.85 -26.64
CA SER A 28 3.13 -7.91 -26.04
C SER A 28 3.13 -8.67 -24.70
N ARG A 29 3.88 -9.78 -24.61
CA ARG A 29 3.98 -10.56 -23.38
C ARG A 29 4.74 -9.81 -22.28
N GLN A 30 5.80 -9.09 -22.64
CA GLN A 30 6.55 -8.23 -21.71
C GLN A 30 5.68 -7.08 -21.17
N HIS A 31 4.86 -6.42 -22.02
CA HIS A 31 3.95 -5.37 -21.58
C HIS A 31 2.91 -5.87 -20.57
N GLN A 32 2.34 -7.06 -20.79
CA GLN A 32 1.31 -7.60 -19.89
C GLN A 32 1.85 -7.87 -18.48
N THR A 33 3.06 -8.43 -18.35
CA THR A 33 3.70 -8.67 -17.06
C THR A 33 4.06 -7.36 -16.35
N MET A 34 4.49 -6.34 -17.09
CA MET A 34 4.79 -5.02 -16.51
C MET A 34 3.53 -4.32 -16.00
N LEU A 35 2.41 -4.41 -16.74
CA LEU A 35 1.14 -3.80 -16.34
C LEU A 35 0.58 -4.43 -15.06
N SER A 36 0.65 -5.76 -14.90
CA SER A 36 0.15 -6.40 -13.68
C SER A 36 0.97 -6.02 -12.44
N GLN A 37 2.30 -5.92 -12.56
CA GLN A 37 3.16 -5.47 -11.47
C GLN A 37 2.84 -4.03 -11.05
N VAL A 38 2.69 -3.12 -12.03
CA VAL A 38 2.34 -1.72 -11.76
C VAL A 38 0.99 -1.60 -11.05
N THR A 39 0.00 -2.44 -11.38
CA THR A 39 -1.31 -2.38 -10.68
C THR A 39 -1.22 -2.77 -9.21
N LEU A 40 -0.39 -3.77 -8.87
CA LEU A 40 -0.17 -4.19 -7.49
C LEU A 40 0.59 -3.10 -6.71
N GLU A 41 1.63 -2.53 -7.30
CA GLU A 41 2.37 -1.41 -6.71
C GLU A 41 1.47 -0.18 -6.49
N GLN A 42 0.64 0.16 -7.47
CA GLN A 42 -0.33 1.26 -7.34
C GLN A 42 -1.34 1.00 -6.23
N ALA A 43 -1.82 -0.23 -6.08
CA ALA A 43 -2.73 -0.59 -4.98
C ALA A 43 -2.04 -0.42 -3.62
N ALA A 44 -0.82 -0.95 -3.48
CA ALA A 44 -0.03 -0.82 -2.26
C ALA A 44 0.26 0.66 -1.90
N LEU A 45 0.65 1.48 -2.87
CA LEU A 45 0.87 2.91 -2.66
C LEU A 45 -0.41 3.65 -2.25
N ARG A 46 -1.55 3.29 -2.84
CA ARG A 46 -2.86 3.88 -2.48
C ARG A 46 -3.25 3.51 -1.06
N ASP A 47 -3.09 2.25 -0.66
CA ASP A 47 -3.44 1.80 0.70
C ASP A 47 -2.51 2.40 1.75
N SER A 48 -1.22 2.52 1.44
CA SER A 48 -0.25 3.28 2.24
C SER A 48 -0.70 4.75 2.44
N ALA A 49 -1.01 5.46 1.36
CA ALA A 49 -1.46 6.85 1.42
C ALA A 49 -2.79 7.02 2.16
N ARG A 50 -3.73 6.07 1.98
CA ARG A 50 -5.00 6.02 2.70
C ARG A 50 -4.78 5.85 4.20
N ALA A 51 -3.95 4.91 4.62
CA ALA A 51 -3.66 4.69 6.03
C ALA A 51 -2.97 5.91 6.67
N GLN A 52 -2.02 6.57 5.99
CA GLN A 52 -1.41 7.82 6.47
C GLN A 52 -2.43 8.97 6.57
N SER A 53 -3.30 9.11 5.57
CA SER A 53 -4.34 10.14 5.55
C SER A 53 -5.37 9.91 6.67
N ALA A 54 -5.78 8.66 6.87
CA ALA A 54 -6.65 8.26 7.96
C ALA A 54 -6.01 8.52 9.32
N LEU A 55 -4.69 8.32 9.47
CA LEU A 55 -3.97 8.66 10.70
C LEU A 55 -4.06 10.17 11.00
N GLN A 56 -3.82 11.02 9.99
CA GLN A 56 -3.93 12.48 10.17
C GLN A 56 -5.35 12.90 10.52
N TRP A 57 -6.36 12.33 9.86
CA TRP A 57 -7.76 12.52 10.21
C TRP A 57 -8.02 12.11 11.66
N GLY A 58 -7.52 10.95 12.09
CA GLY A 58 -7.67 10.43 13.44
C GLY A 58 -7.11 11.34 14.54
N ARG A 59 -6.08 12.13 14.25
CA ARG A 59 -5.54 13.13 15.19
C ARG A 59 -6.51 14.28 15.45
N MET A 60 -7.42 14.54 14.50
CA MET A 60 -8.43 15.61 14.58
C MET A 60 -9.70 15.12 15.27
N GLN A 61 -9.83 13.81 15.48
CA GLN A 61 -10.99 13.23 16.15
C GLN A 61 -10.92 13.42 17.66
N THR A 62 -12.10 13.55 18.28
CA THR A 62 -12.24 13.51 19.72
C THR A 62 -12.20 12.07 20.19
N TRP A 63 -11.37 11.80 21.19
CA TRP A 63 -11.24 10.49 21.81
C TRP A 63 -11.49 10.57 23.31
N GLU A 64 -12.16 9.57 23.87
CA GLU A 64 -12.48 9.53 25.29
C GLU A 64 -11.32 8.97 26.10
N ALA A 65 -10.62 9.80 26.88
CA ALA A 65 -9.46 9.37 27.65
C ALA A 65 -9.74 8.22 28.67
N ALA A 66 -11.00 8.02 29.05
CA ALA A 66 -11.40 6.95 29.98
C ALA A 66 -11.31 5.54 29.37
N LEU A 67 -11.41 5.43 28.04
CA LEU A 67 -11.39 4.13 27.36
C LEU A 67 -9.97 3.78 26.93
N LYS A 68 -9.45 2.67 27.45
CA LYS A 68 -8.12 2.13 27.07
C LYS A 68 -7.99 1.84 25.58
N THR A 69 -9.08 1.58 24.87
CA THR A 69 -9.07 1.29 23.43
C THR A 69 -10.36 1.78 22.81
N GLN A 70 -10.24 2.52 21.71
CA GLN A 70 -11.35 3.06 20.92
C GLN A 70 -11.01 2.96 19.45
N CYS A 71 -12.00 2.64 18.62
CA CYS A 71 -11.83 2.58 17.17
C CYS A 71 -12.92 3.37 16.47
N GLN A 72 -12.54 4.12 15.45
CA GLN A 72 -13.45 4.83 14.57
C GLN A 72 -13.20 4.40 13.12
N PRO A 73 -14.24 4.00 12.37
CA PRO A 73 -14.11 3.73 10.95
C PRO A 73 -13.92 5.03 10.17
N ALA A 74 -13.06 5.00 9.16
CA ALA A 74 -12.75 6.13 8.29
C ALA A 74 -13.08 5.76 6.82
N PRO A 75 -14.38 5.71 6.45
CA PRO A 75 -14.83 5.17 5.17
C PRO A 75 -14.29 5.97 3.96
N ALA A 76 -14.08 7.28 4.11
CA ALA A 76 -13.49 8.13 3.07
C ALA A 76 -12.10 7.67 2.62
N PHE A 77 -11.38 6.95 3.49
CA PHE A 77 -10.04 6.42 3.23
C PHE A 77 -10.01 4.90 3.12
N ALA A 78 -11.17 4.21 3.17
CA ALA A 78 -11.23 2.76 3.30
C ALA A 78 -10.29 2.24 4.42
N ALA A 79 -10.36 2.89 5.59
CA ALA A 79 -9.44 2.66 6.69
C ALA A 79 -10.18 2.59 8.03
N THR A 80 -9.50 2.05 9.04
CA THR A 80 -9.93 2.08 10.45
C THR A 80 -8.85 2.75 11.27
N VAL A 81 -9.24 3.63 12.20
CA VAL A 81 -8.31 4.27 13.12
C VAL A 81 -8.67 3.89 14.54
N CYS A 82 -7.68 3.45 15.32
CA CYS A 82 -7.85 3.12 16.71
C CYS A 82 -6.88 3.87 17.60
N LEU A 83 -7.38 4.37 18.72
CA LEU A 83 -6.57 4.90 19.80
C LEU A 83 -6.50 3.86 20.92
N ARG A 84 -5.28 3.55 21.37
CA ARG A 84 -5.01 2.65 22.50
C ARG A 84 -4.11 3.33 23.52
N PHE A 85 -4.46 3.22 24.80
CA PHE A 85 -3.64 3.66 25.92
C PHE A 85 -3.07 2.47 26.70
N GLU A 86 -1.88 2.68 27.22
CA GLU A 86 -1.18 1.84 28.19
C GLU A 86 -1.35 2.42 29.60
N ASP A 87 -0.92 1.67 30.62
CA ASP A 87 -1.11 2.04 32.02
C ASP A 87 -0.29 3.27 32.47
N ASP A 88 0.70 3.68 31.68
CA ASP A 88 1.59 4.82 31.94
C ASP A 88 1.13 6.13 31.27
N ASN A 89 -0.13 6.21 30.86
CA ASN A 89 -0.70 7.32 30.07
C ASN A 89 -0.04 7.54 28.70
N THR A 90 0.83 6.64 28.25
CA THR A 90 1.28 6.61 26.86
C THR A 90 0.29 5.81 26.02
N GLY A 91 0.24 6.10 24.73
CA GLY A 91 -0.67 5.46 23.82
C GLY A 91 -0.22 5.54 22.39
N LEU A 92 -1.00 4.88 21.54
CA LEU A 92 -0.81 4.84 20.10
C LEU A 92 -2.12 5.10 19.39
N LEU A 93 -2.07 6.05 18.46
CA LEU A 93 -3.04 6.16 17.39
C LEU A 93 -2.55 5.27 16.24
N ILE A 94 -3.40 4.36 15.81
CA ILE A 94 -3.11 3.32 14.82
C ILE A 94 -4.09 3.49 13.67
N ALA A 95 -3.61 3.69 12.45
CA ALA A 95 -4.46 3.72 11.26
C ALA A 95 -4.11 2.55 10.35
N ARG A 96 -5.12 1.84 9.84
CA ARG A 96 -4.94 0.70 8.94
C ARG A 96 -5.81 0.83 7.70
N SER A 97 -5.21 0.59 6.54
CA SER A 97 -5.91 0.41 5.26
C SER A 97 -5.22 -0.71 4.50
N GLY A 98 -5.97 -1.75 4.12
CA GLY A 98 -5.41 -2.98 3.58
C GLY A 98 -4.36 -3.58 4.52
N ASP A 99 -3.17 -3.83 3.97
CA ASP A 99 -2.02 -4.38 4.70
C ASP A 99 -1.15 -3.31 5.37
N PHE A 100 -1.41 -2.03 5.11
CA PHE A 100 -0.62 -0.93 5.65
C PHE A 100 -1.16 -0.48 6.99
N SER A 101 -0.27 -0.35 7.97
CA SER A 101 -0.56 0.23 9.27
C SER A 101 0.46 1.31 9.60
N TYR A 102 -0.01 2.40 10.19
CA TYR A 102 0.84 3.48 10.67
C TYR A 102 0.50 3.84 12.11
N TRP A 103 1.52 4.24 12.85
CA TRP A 103 1.44 4.48 14.28
C TRP A 103 1.90 5.88 14.62
N GLN A 104 1.14 6.58 15.46
CA GLN A 104 1.58 7.83 16.06
C GLN A 104 1.47 7.75 17.57
N SER A 105 2.58 8.03 18.25
CA SER A 105 2.61 8.06 19.71
C SER A 105 1.81 9.24 20.23
N VAL A 106 1.10 9.01 21.32
CA VAL A 106 0.29 10.01 22.02
C VAL A 106 0.48 9.82 23.51
N VAL A 107 0.45 10.92 24.25
CA VAL A 107 0.51 10.92 25.71
C VAL A 107 -0.71 11.66 26.23
N LEU A 108 -1.33 11.11 27.28
CA LEU A 108 -2.40 11.76 28.02
C LEU A 108 -1.81 12.62 29.14
N ASP A 109 -1.68 13.91 28.89
CA ASP A 109 -1.16 14.90 29.84
C ASP A 109 -2.31 15.76 30.39
N LYS A 110 -2.60 15.63 31.69
CA LYS A 110 -3.67 16.38 32.39
C LYS A 110 -5.04 16.31 31.68
N GLY A 111 -5.39 15.15 31.11
CA GLY A 111 -6.64 14.94 30.39
C GLY A 111 -6.63 15.41 28.93
N VAL A 112 -5.49 15.92 28.44
CA VAL A 112 -5.33 16.38 27.05
C VAL A 112 -4.43 15.41 26.29
N LEU A 113 -4.85 15.05 25.07
CA LEU A 113 -4.05 14.24 24.18
C LEU A 113 -2.97 15.06 23.49
N ARG A 114 -1.71 14.68 23.72
CA ARG A 114 -0.55 15.27 23.06
C ARG A 114 0.08 14.25 22.14
N PHE A 115 -0.11 14.44 20.84
CA PHE A 115 0.53 13.63 19.82
C PHE A 115 2.02 14.00 19.66
N SER A 116 2.86 13.01 19.42
CA SER A 116 4.29 13.21 19.18
C SER A 116 4.55 14.11 17.98
N VAL A 117 5.53 15.00 18.12
CA VAL A 117 5.97 15.96 17.10
C VAL A 117 6.83 15.28 16.02
N HIS A 118 7.48 14.16 16.35
CA HIS A 118 8.35 13.41 15.43
C HIS A 118 7.57 12.66 14.32
N GLY A 119 6.26 12.89 14.21
CA GLY A 119 5.43 12.33 13.15
C GLY A 119 4.90 10.94 13.47
N TRP A 120 4.69 10.18 12.42
CA TRP A 120 4.19 8.80 12.44
C TRP A 120 5.30 7.81 12.08
N SER A 121 5.11 6.55 12.45
CA SER A 121 6.01 5.43 12.18
C SER A 121 5.30 4.40 11.30
N ASP A 122 6.05 3.81 10.37
CA ASP A 122 5.69 2.63 9.57
C ASP A 122 6.15 1.32 10.21
N PHE A 123 6.88 1.40 11.32
CA PHE A 123 7.21 0.27 12.19
C PHE A 123 6.46 0.36 13.52
N CYS A 124 6.14 -0.80 14.10
CA CYS A 124 5.55 -0.87 15.43
C CYS A 124 6.51 -0.25 16.47
N PRO A 125 6.11 0.84 17.15
CA PRO A 125 6.98 1.52 18.11
C PRO A 125 6.98 0.87 19.51
N ARG A 126 6.44 -0.34 19.64
CA ARG A 126 6.38 -1.11 20.89
C ARG A 126 7.20 -2.37 20.78
N LYS A 127 7.70 -2.84 21.92
CA LYS A 127 8.41 -4.13 22.02
C LYS A 127 7.49 -5.30 21.70
N GLU A 128 6.23 -5.22 22.15
CA GLU A 128 5.22 -6.25 21.92
C GLU A 128 4.37 -5.91 20.70
N SER A 129 4.39 -6.78 19.69
CA SER A 129 3.67 -6.58 18.43
C SER A 129 2.15 -6.53 18.59
N ALA A 130 1.61 -7.25 19.58
CA ALA A 130 0.18 -7.24 19.90
C ALA A 130 -0.34 -5.84 20.25
N LEU A 131 0.49 -5.00 20.88
CA LEU A 131 0.12 -3.62 21.23
C LEU A 131 -0.04 -2.71 20.01
N CYS A 132 0.54 -3.08 18.88
CA CYS A 132 0.48 -2.35 17.62
C CYS A 132 -0.65 -2.82 16.69
N GLN A 133 -1.36 -3.90 17.03
CA GLN A 133 -2.47 -4.40 16.21
C GLN A 133 -3.77 -3.69 16.58
N ILE A 134 -4.57 -3.36 15.55
CA ILE A 134 -5.96 -2.95 15.74
C ILE A 134 -6.70 -4.11 16.45
N PRO A 135 -7.49 -3.83 17.51
CA PRO A 135 -8.25 -4.85 18.23
C PRO A 135 -9.33 -5.52 17.36
#